data_AF-A0A447TPT6-F1
#
_entry.id   AF-A0A447TPT6-F1
#
_cell.length_a   1.000
_cell.length_b   1.000
_cell.length_c   1.000
_cell.angle_alpha   90.00
_cell.angle_beta   90.00
_cell.angle_gamma   90.00
#
_symmetry.space_group_name_H-M   'P 1'
#
loop_
_entity.id
_entity.type
_entity.pdbx_description
1 polymer ?
#
loop_
_entity_poly.entity_id
_entity_poly.type
_entity_poly.pdbx_seq_one_letter_code
_entity_poly.pdbx_strand_id
1 'polypeptide(L)'
;MTAARPGVTAIKSSTAGIWDYTWPTDMPEGQHTLTVEVTDGAGNKMTETLNFTIDITLMTPTIELAPDQDTGQNKNDNLTSVTQPVFVLGSIDKDVRHVELSIEHNGTFKTVGTHRISRRLALSTGFCFGGR
;
A
#
# COMPACT_ATOMS: atom_id res chain seq x y z
N MET A 1 34.37 7.41 9.95
CA MET A 1 33.35 7.76 10.98
C MET A 1 31.99 7.59 10.32
N THR A 2 31.36 6.41 10.46
CA THR A 2 30.01 6.20 9.94
C THR A 2 29.04 6.77 10.97
N ALA A 3 28.40 7.88 10.64
CA ALA A 3 27.41 8.50 11.51
C ALA A 3 26.18 7.58 11.58
N ALA A 4 25.96 6.96 12.73
CA ALA A 4 24.63 6.44 13.06
C ALA A 4 23.66 7.61 13.00
N ARG A 5 22.65 7.53 12.12
CA ARG A 5 21.58 8.52 12.05
C ARG A 5 20.89 8.54 13.42
N PRO A 6 20.68 9.71 14.05
CA PRO A 6 20.16 9.76 15.42
C PRO A 6 18.79 9.06 15.51
N GLY A 7 18.66 8.09 16.41
CA GLY A 7 17.36 7.62 16.91
C GLY A 7 16.90 6.22 16.49
N VAL A 8 17.65 5.47 15.67
CA VAL A 8 17.31 4.06 15.37
C VAL A 8 18.27 3.14 16.10
N THR A 9 17.75 2.41 17.08
CA THR A 9 18.51 1.37 17.79
C THR A 9 18.12 0.01 17.22
N ALA A 10 19.09 -0.67 16.60
CA ALA A 10 18.95 -2.06 16.21
C ALA A 10 19.23 -2.95 17.42
N ILE A 11 18.26 -3.77 17.84
CA ILE A 11 18.44 -4.72 18.93
C ILE A 11 18.51 -6.12 18.33
N LYS A 12 19.58 -6.86 18.66
CA LYS A 12 19.70 -8.25 18.23
C LYS A 12 18.58 -9.05 18.89
N SER A 13 17.75 -9.70 18.10
CA SER A 13 16.68 -10.55 18.62
C SER A 13 17.26 -11.84 19.20
N SER A 14 16.44 -12.57 19.95
CA SER A 14 16.81 -13.90 20.47
C SER A 14 16.94 -14.96 19.36
N THR A 15 16.36 -14.69 18.18
CA THR A 15 16.45 -15.54 16.99
C THR A 15 17.59 -15.06 16.09
N ALA A 16 18.48 -15.97 15.70
CA ALA A 16 19.59 -15.66 14.80
C ALA A 16 19.09 -15.09 13.47
N GLY A 17 19.70 -14.00 13.00
CA GLY A 17 19.33 -13.33 11.75
C GLY A 17 18.14 -12.37 11.85
N ILE A 18 17.41 -12.38 12.97
CA ILE A 18 16.33 -11.41 13.22
C ILE A 18 16.87 -10.26 14.06
N TRP A 19 16.56 -9.06 13.61
CA TRP A 19 16.88 -7.82 14.31
C TRP A 19 15.59 -7.07 14.54
N ASP A 20 15.39 -6.65 15.79
CA ASP A 20 14.29 -5.81 16.19
C ASP A 20 14.71 -4.35 15.98
N TYR A 21 13.85 -3.57 15.34
CA TYR A 21 14.08 -2.15 15.08
C TYR A 21 12.83 -1.36 15.45
N THR A 22 13.02 -0.26 16.15
CA THR A 22 11.97 0.72 16.41
C THR A 22 12.38 2.03 15.77
N TRP A 23 11.55 2.54 14.87
CA TRP A 23 11.71 3.89 14.35
C TRP A 23 11.18 4.88 15.39
N PRO A 24 11.92 5.96 15.70
CA PRO A 24 11.48 6.96 16.66
C PRO A 24 10.33 7.82 16.13
N THR A 25 10.18 7.89 14.80
CA THR A 25 9.15 8.63 14.08
C THR A 25 8.79 7.88 12.81
N ASP A 26 7.57 8.06 12.32
CA ASP A 26 7.13 7.52 11.05
C ASP A 26 8.03 8.00 9.90
N MET A 27 8.27 7.11 8.94
CA MET A 27 9.12 7.40 7.79
C MET A 27 8.25 7.97 6.66
N PRO A 28 8.68 9.06 5.99
CA PRO A 28 7.87 9.71 4.96
C PRO A 28 7.70 8.83 3.72
N GLU A 29 6.69 9.16 2.91
CA GLU A 29 6.50 8.57 1.59
C GLU A 29 7.75 8.69 0.71
N GLY A 30 7.96 7.69 -0.14
CA GLY A 30 8.97 7.73 -1.19
C GLY A 30 9.95 6.56 -1.15
N GLN A 31 10.99 6.66 -1.98
CA GLN A 31 12.04 5.64 -2.08
C GLN A 31 13.04 5.80 -0.94
N HIS A 32 13.37 4.66 -0.34
CA HIS A 32 14.31 4.53 0.76
C HIS A 32 15.32 3.43 0.48
N THR A 33 16.50 3.55 1.07
CA THR A 33 17.56 2.56 1.00
C THR A 33 17.94 2.14 2.41
N LEU A 34 17.77 0.85 2.71
CA LEU A 34 18.35 0.21 3.88
C LEU A 34 19.78 -0.20 3.56
N THR A 35 20.73 0.14 4.43
CA THR A 35 22.13 -0.28 4.33
C THR A 35 22.50 -1.10 5.56
N VAL A 36 23.03 -2.29 5.33
CA VAL A 36 23.53 -3.19 6.38
C VAL A 36 25.04 -3.26 6.27
N GLU A 37 25.76 -2.90 7.32
CA GLU A 37 27.21 -3.11 7.45
C GLU A 37 27.44 -4.20 8.51
N VAL A 38 28.19 -5.24 8.15
CA VAL A 38 28.66 -6.26 9.09
C VAL A 38 30.17 -6.14 9.25
N THR A 39 30.65 -6.27 10.47
CA THR A 39 32.09 -6.32 10.81
C THR A 39 32.34 -7.59 11.62
N ASP A 40 33.34 -8.39 11.23
CA ASP A 40 33.73 -9.58 12.00
C ASP A 40 34.76 -9.25 13.10
N GLY A 41 35.09 -10.24 13.94
CA GLY A 41 36.05 -10.07 15.03
C GLY A 41 37.51 -9.85 14.57
N ALA A 42 37.82 -10.11 13.31
CA ALA A 42 39.12 -9.83 12.70
C ALA A 42 39.17 -8.44 12.02
N GLY A 43 38.04 -7.74 11.94
CA GLY A 43 37.92 -6.42 11.33
C GLY A 43 37.53 -6.44 9.84
N ASN A 44 37.18 -7.58 9.26
CA ASN A 44 36.65 -7.64 7.90
C ASN A 44 35.26 -7.00 7.87
N LYS A 45 35.00 -6.20 6.83
CA LYS A 45 33.73 -5.51 6.64
C LYS A 45 33.03 -5.94 5.36
N MET A 46 31.71 -6.07 5.43
CA MET A 46 30.85 -6.26 4.26
C MET A 46 29.64 -5.34 4.36
N THR A 47 29.15 -4.86 3.21
CA THR A 47 27.99 -3.98 3.13
C THR A 47 26.99 -4.52 2.11
N GLU A 48 25.70 -4.48 2.45
CA GLU A 48 24.60 -4.82 1.56
C GLU A 48 23.51 -3.74 1.64
N THR A 49 22.78 -3.54 0.54
CA THR A 49 21.74 -2.51 0.44
C THR A 49 20.44 -3.09 -0.11
N LEU A 50 19.31 -2.68 0.48
CA LEU A 50 17.97 -2.98 0.01
C LEU A 50 17.21 -1.69 -0.28
N ASN A 51 16.75 -1.53 -1.52
CA ASN A 51 15.86 -0.43 -1.89
C ASN A 51 14.41 -0.84 -1.64
N PHE A 52 13.64 0.04 -1.01
CA PHE A 52 12.21 -0.14 -0.77
C PHE A 52 11.48 1.19 -0.92
N THR A 53 10.15 1.13 -1.02
CA THR A 53 9.31 2.33 -1.15
C THR A 53 8.23 2.28 -0.09
N ILE A 54 8.05 3.40 0.59
CA ILE A 54 6.91 3.64 1.46
C ILE A 54 5.86 4.40 0.66
N ASP A 55 4.67 3.82 0.62
CA ASP A 55 3.49 4.33 -0.08
C ASP A 55 2.41 4.52 0.99
N ILE A 56 2.10 5.78 1.30
CA ILE A 56 1.09 6.16 2.32
C ILE A 56 0.01 7.05 1.71
N THR A 57 0.08 7.33 0.42
CA THR A 57 -0.94 8.10 -0.27
C THR A 57 -2.03 7.18 -0.76
N LEU A 58 -3.24 7.71 -0.76
CA LEU A 58 -4.39 7.04 -1.38
C LEU A 58 -5.00 8.03 -2.36
N MET A 59 -5.13 7.62 -3.61
CA MET A 59 -5.78 8.44 -4.62
C MET A 59 -7.29 8.55 -4.35
N THR A 60 -7.84 9.76 -4.56
CA THR A 60 -9.29 9.97 -4.54
C THR A 60 -9.92 9.21 -5.71
N PRO A 61 -10.82 8.26 -5.47
CA PRO A 61 -11.49 7.54 -6.55
C PRO A 61 -12.43 8.47 -7.31
N THR A 62 -12.57 8.25 -8.61
CA THR A 62 -13.60 8.90 -9.43
C THR A 62 -14.77 7.96 -9.63
N ILE A 63 -15.98 8.53 -9.71
CA ILE A 63 -17.22 7.78 -9.89
C ILE A 63 -18.05 8.52 -10.92
N GLU A 64 -18.45 7.81 -11.97
CA GLU A 64 -19.27 8.36 -13.04
C GLU A 64 -20.41 7.40 -13.38
N LEU A 65 -21.52 7.95 -13.86
CA LEU A 65 -22.55 7.15 -14.52
C LEU A 65 -21.96 6.59 -15.82
N ALA A 66 -22.16 5.31 -16.11
CA ALA A 66 -21.58 4.75 -17.34
C ALA A 66 -22.14 5.47 -18.58
N PRO A 67 -21.37 5.62 -19.68
CA PRO A 67 -21.74 6.53 -20.78
C PRO A 67 -23.09 6.24 -21.45
N ASP A 68 -23.53 4.98 -21.45
CA ASP A 68 -24.82 4.56 -22.00
C ASP A 68 -25.97 4.63 -20.98
N GLN A 69 -25.66 4.96 -19.73
CA GLN A 69 -26.60 5.02 -18.62
C GLN A 69 -27.11 6.43 -18.34
N ASP A 70 -26.46 7.49 -18.83
CA ASP A 70 -27.02 8.84 -18.82
C ASP A 70 -28.08 8.94 -19.94
N THR A 71 -29.37 9.03 -19.59
CA THR A 71 -30.48 8.90 -20.53
C THR A 71 -31.36 10.14 -20.57
N GLY A 72 -31.96 10.41 -21.72
CA GLY A 72 -32.70 11.65 -21.95
C GLY A 72 -32.03 12.46 -23.04
N GLN A 73 -32.34 13.76 -23.07
CA GLN A 73 -31.87 14.68 -24.12
C GLN A 73 -30.40 15.09 -23.93
N ASN A 74 -29.95 15.21 -22.68
CA ASN A 74 -28.58 15.48 -22.33
C ASN A 74 -27.90 14.19 -21.87
N LYS A 75 -26.59 14.07 -22.11
CA LYS A 75 -25.77 12.87 -21.83
C LYS A 75 -24.67 13.12 -20.80
N ASN A 76 -24.67 14.31 -20.20
CA ASN A 76 -23.68 14.75 -19.22
C ASN A 76 -24.33 15.53 -18.07
N ASP A 77 -25.57 15.21 -17.71
CA ASP A 77 -26.25 15.81 -16.55
C ASP A 77 -26.58 14.79 -15.45
N ASN A 78 -26.10 13.55 -15.59
CA ASN A 78 -26.30 12.46 -14.64
C ASN A 78 -27.78 12.15 -14.39
N LEU A 79 -28.66 12.39 -15.37
CA LEU A 79 -30.07 12.06 -15.28
C LEU A 79 -30.34 10.75 -16.00
N THR A 80 -30.95 9.78 -15.31
CA THR A 80 -31.25 8.49 -15.90
C THR A 80 -32.66 8.01 -15.60
N SER A 81 -33.26 7.38 -16.60
CA SER A 81 -34.52 6.62 -16.50
C SER A 81 -34.27 5.13 -16.29
N VAL A 82 -33.01 4.69 -16.34
CA VAL A 82 -32.61 3.31 -16.06
C VAL A 82 -32.75 3.09 -14.55
N THR A 83 -33.58 2.13 -14.16
CA THR A 83 -33.88 1.83 -12.75
C THR A 83 -32.80 1.01 -12.05
N GLN A 84 -31.83 0.50 -12.82
CA GLN A 84 -30.63 -0.19 -12.35
C GLN A 84 -29.41 0.32 -13.14
N PRO A 85 -28.98 1.57 -12.91
CA PRO A 85 -27.88 2.15 -13.65
C PRO A 85 -26.55 1.47 -13.30
N VAL A 86 -25.63 1.48 -14.25
CA VAL A 86 -24.24 1.04 -14.08
C VAL A 86 -23.34 2.23 -13.84
N PHE A 87 -22.38 2.08 -12.92
CA PHE A 87 -21.39 3.09 -12.59
C PHE A 87 -20.00 2.63 -13.00
N VAL A 88 -19.18 3.58 -13.44
CA VAL A 88 -17.76 3.37 -13.71
C VAL A 88 -16.98 3.97 -12.54
N LEU A 89 -16.08 3.17 -11.98
CA LEU A 89 -15.11 3.62 -10.99
C LEU A 89 -13.75 3.82 -11.65
N GLY A 90 -13.09 4.93 -11.33
CA GLY A 90 -11.74 5.24 -11.78
C GLY A 90 -10.83 5.63 -10.62
N SER A 91 -9.55 5.84 -10.92
CA SER A 91 -8.53 6.31 -9.96
C SER A 91 -8.43 5.46 -8.68
N ILE A 92 -8.74 4.16 -8.77
CA ILE A 92 -8.55 3.23 -7.66
C ILE A 92 -7.06 2.96 -7.53
N ASP A 93 -6.49 3.26 -6.36
CA ASP A 93 -5.08 2.99 -6.11
C ASP A 93 -4.77 1.50 -6.29
N LYS A 94 -3.57 1.22 -6.79
CA LYS A 94 -3.08 -0.13 -7.01
C LYS A 94 -3.19 -0.93 -5.70
N ASP A 95 -2.98 -0.31 -4.53
CA ASP A 95 -2.86 -0.95 -3.22
C ASP A 95 -4.11 -0.94 -2.34
N VAL A 96 -5.23 -0.41 -2.85
CA VAL A 96 -6.56 -0.57 -2.26
C VAL A 96 -6.86 -2.04 -2.00
N ARG A 97 -7.42 -2.33 -0.81
CA ARG A 97 -7.81 -3.69 -0.40
C ARG A 97 -9.32 -3.93 -0.40
N HIS A 98 -10.09 -2.86 -0.35
CA HIS A 98 -11.54 -2.92 -0.21
C HIS A 98 -12.18 -1.74 -0.92
N VAL A 99 -13.19 -2.02 -1.75
CA VAL A 99 -14.06 -1.04 -2.37
C VAL A 99 -15.50 -1.42 -2.02
N GLU A 100 -16.26 -0.47 -1.50
CA GLU A 100 -17.68 -0.61 -1.20
C GLU A 100 -18.46 0.48 -1.94
N LEU A 101 -19.53 0.08 -2.63
CA LEU A 101 -20.45 0.98 -3.29
C LEU A 101 -21.79 0.91 -2.59
N SER A 102 -22.31 2.07 -2.17
CA SER A 102 -23.61 2.20 -1.52
C SER A 102 -24.44 3.26 -2.23
N ILE A 103 -25.70 2.95 -2.49
CA ILE A 103 -26.69 3.89 -3.01
C ILE A 103 -27.60 4.31 -1.86
N GLU A 104 -27.72 5.61 -1.64
CA GLU A 104 -28.69 6.18 -0.71
C GLU A 104 -29.93 6.66 -1.48
N HIS A 105 -31.12 6.35 -0.96
CA HIS A 105 -32.37 6.96 -1.39
C HIS A 105 -33.29 7.16 -0.19
N ASN A 106 -33.68 8.41 0.06
CA ASN A 106 -34.55 8.81 1.18
C ASN A 106 -34.05 8.28 2.53
N GLY A 107 -32.75 8.37 2.80
CA GLY A 107 -32.13 7.90 4.04
C GLY A 107 -31.97 6.38 4.15
N THR A 108 -32.30 5.62 3.10
CA THR A 108 -32.07 4.16 3.05
C THR A 108 -30.87 3.84 2.17
N PHE A 109 -29.92 3.07 2.71
CA PHE A 109 -28.72 2.64 1.99
C PHE A 109 -28.89 1.25 1.40
N LYS A 110 -28.41 1.05 0.18
CA LYS A 110 -28.27 -0.26 -0.46
C LYS A 110 -26.83 -0.43 -0.93
N THR A 111 -26.12 -1.41 -0.38
CA THR A 111 -24.82 -1.83 -0.90
C THR A 111 -25.03 -2.50 -2.26
N VAL A 112 -24.46 -1.91 -3.31
CA VAL A 112 -24.61 -2.39 -4.70
C VAL A 112 -23.40 -3.19 -5.17
N GLY A 113 -22.27 -3.09 -4.47
CA GLY A 113 -21.08 -3.88 -4.76
C GLY A 113 -20.07 -3.84 -3.63
N THR A 114 -19.40 -4.96 -3.43
CA THR A 114 -18.24 -5.06 -2.56
C THR A 114 -17.15 -5.80 -3.32
N HIS A 115 -15.96 -5.19 -3.43
CA HIS A 115 -14.81 -5.86 -4.02
C HIS A 115 -13.65 -5.89 -3.02
N ARG A 116 -13.21 -7.10 -2.65
CA ARG A 116 -11.99 -7.32 -1.88
C ARG A 116 -10.84 -7.53 -2.84
N ILE A 117 -10.00 -6.51 -2.98
CA ILE A 117 -8.79 -6.58 -3.80
C ILE A 117 -7.73 -7.30 -2.95
N SER A 118 -7.59 -8.60 -3.17
CA SER A 118 -6.59 -9.40 -2.45
C SER A 118 -5.22 -9.17 -3.07
N ARG A 119 -4.45 -8.24 -2.50
CA ARG A 119 -2.99 -8.24 -2.70
C ARG A 119 -2.38 -9.37 -1.90
N ARG A 120 -1.95 -10.43 -2.58
CA ARG A 120 -1.01 -11.41 -2.04
C ARG A 120 0.32 -10.68 -1.87
N LEU A 121 0.54 -10.05 -0.71
CA LEU A 121 1.85 -9.51 -0.37
C LEU A 121 2.77 -10.69 -0.09
N ALA A 122 3.42 -11.21 -1.14
CA ALA A 122 4.60 -12.04 -0.96
C ALA A 122 5.74 -11.12 -0.56
N LEU A 123 5.91 -10.89 0.74
CA LEU A 123 7.25 -10.65 1.28
C LEU A 123 7.96 -12.00 1.28
N SER A 124 8.30 -12.47 0.08
CA SER A 124 9.34 -13.46 -0.14
C SER A 124 10.65 -12.73 0.07
N THR A 125 11.26 -12.92 1.24
CA THR A 125 12.58 -13.52 1.37
C THR A 125 12.91 -13.57 2.85
N GLY A 126 12.65 -14.72 3.47
CA GLY A 126 13.44 -15.14 4.61
C GLY A 126 14.87 -15.30 4.12
N PHE A 127 15.76 -14.43 4.60
CA PHE A 127 17.20 -14.63 4.44
C PHE A 127 17.63 -15.78 5.37
N CYS A 128 17.51 -17.01 4.87
CA CYS A 128 18.25 -18.15 5.40
C CYS A 128 19.68 -18.06 4.86
N PHE A 129 20.63 -17.64 5.69
CA PHE A 129 22.03 -17.98 5.44
C PHE A 129 22.31 -19.35 6.07
N GLY A 130 22.28 -20.39 5.23
CA GLY A 130 22.80 -21.71 5.54
C GLY A 130 24.22 -21.89 5.00
N GLY A 131 25.03 -22.64 5.74
CA GLY A 131 26.32 -23.22 5.34
C GLY A 131 27.53 -22.48 5.92
N ARG A 132 28.41 -23.09 6.72
CA ARG A 132 28.73 -24.51 7.00
C ARG A 132 28.99 -24.70 8.49
#